data_AF-A0A1G5PXJ0-F1
#
_entry.id   AF-A0A1G5PXJ0-F1
#
_cell.length_a   1.000
_cell.length_b   1.000
_cell.length_c   1.000
_cell.angle_alpha   90.00
_cell.angle_beta   90.00
_cell.angle_gamma   90.00
#
_symmetry.space_group_name_H-M   'P 1'
#
loop_
_entity.id
_entity.type
_entity.pdbx_description
1 polymer ?
#
loop_
_entity_poly.entity_id
_entity_poly.type
_entity_poly.pdbx_seq_one_letter_code
_entity_poly.pdbx_strand_id
1 'polypeptide(L)' 'MSVVQSHSKAKQVVSLLISEARKAGWLHARFEIRPDGSVTVEAGMREHVGADDFFVEDLRMK' A
#
# COMPACT_ATOMS: atom_id res chain seq x y z
N MET A 1 -19.92 -1.79 16.20
CA MET A 1 -19.37 -0.78 15.25
C MET A 1 -19.71 -1.25 13.85
N SER A 2 -20.35 -0.43 13.00
CA SER A 2 -20.71 -0.88 11.65
C SER A 2 -19.46 -0.92 10.74
N VAL A 3 -19.41 -1.89 9.83
CA VAL A 3 -18.27 -2.13 8.90
C VAL A 3 -17.95 -0.88 8.05
N VAL A 4 -18.97 -0.07 7.74
CA VAL A 4 -18.81 1.19 7.01
C VAL A 4 -18.01 2.22 7.83
N GLN A 5 -18.20 2.26 9.15
CA GLN A 5 -17.49 3.17 10.05
C GLN A 5 -16.05 2.73 10.34
N SER A 6 -15.75 1.42 10.35
CA SER A 6 -14.36 0.95 10.49
C SER A 6 -13.55 1.27 9.23
N HIS A 7 -14.17 1.10 8.05
CA HIS A 7 -13.51 1.39 6.77
C HIS A 7 -13.20 2.87 6.56
N SER A 8 -14.11 3.78 6.95
CA SER A 8 -13.85 5.23 6.86
C SER A 8 -12.73 5.69 7.79
N LYS A 9 -12.67 5.13 9.02
CA LYS A 9 -11.57 5.37 9.96
C LYS A 9 -10.24 4.84 9.44
N ALA A 10 -10.23 3.63 8.87
CA ALA A 10 -9.06 3.03 8.24
C ALA A 10 -8.49 3.95 7.15
N LYS A 11 -9.35 4.47 6.25
CA LYS A 11 -8.94 5.44 5.23
C LYS A 11 -8.31 6.70 5.81
N GLN A 12 -8.91 7.28 6.84
CA GLN A 12 -8.37 8.48 7.49
C GLN A 12 -6.98 8.24 8.09
N VAL A 13 -6.79 7.11 8.77
CA VAL A 13 -5.49 6.72 9.35
C VAL A 13 -4.44 6.53 8.24
N VAL A 14 -4.81 5.84 7.16
CA VAL A 14 -3.93 5.65 6.00
C VAL A 14 -3.53 6.99 5.38
N SER A 15 -4.47 7.91 5.19
CA SER A 15 -4.17 9.24 4.62
C SER A 15 -3.19 10.04 5.48
N LEU A 16 -3.35 10.01 6.80
CA LEU A 16 -2.41 10.65 7.73
C LEU A 16 -1.03 10.00 7.67
N LEU A 17 -0.96 8.67 7.66
CA LEU A 17 0.31 7.96 7.61
C LEU A 17 1.07 8.22 6.31
N ILE A 18 0.38 8.28 5.17
CA ILE A 18 1.00 8.66 3.87
C ILE A 18 1.61 10.07 3.94
N SER A 19 0.89 11.01 4.55
CA SER A 19 1.36 12.39 4.70
C SER A 19 2.65 12.46 5.51
N GLU A 20 2.67 11.80 6.68
CA GLU A 20 3.84 11.78 7.55
C GLU A 20 5.00 10.98 6.96
N ALA A 21 4.73 9.86 6.30
CA ALA A 21 5.72 9.07 5.57
C ALA A 21 6.44 9.89 4.49
N ARG A 22 5.68 10.68 3.72
CA ARG A 22 6.26 11.59 2.70
C ARG A 22 7.16 12.64 3.34
N LYS A 23 6.73 13.26 4.44
CA LYS A 23 7.55 14.24 5.18
C LYS A 23 8.84 13.62 5.73
N ALA A 24 8.76 12.36 6.16
CA ALA A 24 9.90 11.60 6.66
C ALA A 24 10.82 11.07 5.54
N GLY A 25 10.49 11.28 4.25
CA GLY A 25 11.31 10.84 3.12
C GLY A 25 11.20 9.35 2.81
N TRP A 26 10.08 8.71 3.16
CA TRP A 26 9.83 7.32 2.78
C TRP A 26 9.64 7.23 1.26
N LEU A 27 10.36 6.31 0.62
CA LEU A 27 10.37 6.17 -0.84
C LEU A 27 9.18 5.36 -1.35
N HIS A 28 8.65 4.45 -0.53
CA HIS A 28 7.46 3.67 -0.87
C HIS A 28 6.61 3.38 0.36
N ALA A 29 5.30 3.28 0.13
CA ALA A 29 4.34 2.80 1.12
C ALA A 29 3.16 2.13 0.40
N ARG A 30 2.92 0.85 0.70
CA ARG A 30 1.79 0.04 0.24
C ARG A 30 0.81 -0.15 1.40
N PHE A 31 -0.47 0.06 1.11
CA PHE A 31 -1.55 -0.04 2.07
C PHE A 31 -2.58 -1.03 1.57
N GLU A 32 -2.91 -2.01 2.38
CA GLU A 32 -4.01 -2.94 2.12
C GLU A 32 -5.05 -2.76 3.22
N ILE A 33 -6.25 -2.32 2.83
CA ILE A 33 -7.39 -2.21 3.74
C ILE A 33 -8.31 -3.40 3.48
N ARG A 34 -8.47 -4.26 4.47
CA ARG A 34 -9.35 -5.43 4.36
C ARG A 34 -10.81 -5.05 4.64
N PRO A 35 -11.79 -5.85 4.16
CA PRO A 35 -13.20 -5.57 4.36
C PRO A 35 -13.66 -5.56 5.84
N ASP A 36 -12.92 -6.24 6.72
CA ASP A 36 -13.14 -6.21 8.17
C ASP A 36 -12.67 -4.89 8.83
N GLY A 37 -12.00 -4.02 8.07
CA GLY A 37 -11.45 -2.75 8.53
C GLY A 37 -10.02 -2.85 9.08
N SER A 38 -9.38 -4.02 9.02
CA SER A 38 -7.96 -4.15 9.33
C SER A 38 -7.10 -3.54 8.21
N VAL A 39 -5.92 -3.03 8.58
CA VAL A 39 -5.00 -2.34 7.66
C VAL A 39 -3.61 -2.95 7.78
N THR A 40 -3.06 -3.42 6.67
CA THR A 40 -1.65 -3.80 6.55
C THR A 40 -0.89 -2.67 5.88
N VAL A 41 0.25 -2.31 6.46
CA VAL A 41 1.13 -1.26 5.93
C VAL A 41 2.51 -1.88 5.70
N GLU A 42 2.99 -1.78 4.48
CA GLU A 42 4.37 -2.05 4.12
C GLU A 42 5.00 -0.75 3.64
N ALA A 43 6.01 -0.24 4.34
CA ALA A 43 6.61 1.03 3.98
C ALA A 43 8.10 1.07 4.33
N GLY A 44 8.87 1.81 3.52
CA GLY A 44 10.31 1.84 3.63
C GLY A 44 10.96 3.09 3.07
N MET A 45 12.10 3.43 3.66
CA MET A 45 12.98 4.52 3.21
C MET A 45 13.99 4.07 2.15
N ARG A 46 14.01 2.78 1.81
CA ARG A 46 14.83 2.24 0.74
C ARG A 46 14.04 2.22 -0.56
N GLU A 47 14.75 2.36 -1.66
CA GLU A 47 14.16 2.21 -2.98
C GLU A 47 13.50 0.83 -3.02
N HIS A 48 12.23 0.81 -3.41
CA HIS A 48 11.54 -0.45 -3.59
C HIS A 48 12.20 -1.11 -4.80
N VAL A 49 13.02 -2.13 -4.57
CA VAL A 49 13.44 -3.05 -5.62
C VAL A 49 12.20 -3.89 -5.93
N GLY A 50 11.24 -3.26 -6.60
CA GLY A 50 10.12 -3.95 -7.18
C GLY A 50 10.69 -4.94 -8.17
N ALA A 51 10.38 -6.21 -7.98
CA ALA A 51 10.59 -7.24 -8.99
C ALA A 51 9.76 -6.84 -10.21
N ASP A 52 10.33 -6.02 -11.08
CA ASP A 52 9.89 -5.87 -12.46
C ASP A 52 10.37 -7.13 -13.24
N ASP A 53 10.11 -8.31 -12.68
CA ASP A 53 10.15 -9.60 -13.37
C ASP A 53 8.75 -9.82 -13.98
N PHE A 54 8.26 -8.83 -14.72
CA PHE A 54 7.27 -9.11 -15.73
C PHE A 54 7.99 -9.97 -16.76
N PHE A 55 7.81 -11.30 -16.68
CA PHE A 55 8.41 -12.27 -17.58
C PHE A 55 8.06 -11.91 -19.03
N VAL A 56 8.96 -11.14 -19.67
CA VAL A 56 8.93 -10.81 -21.10
C VAL A 56 8.91 -12.08 -21.96
N GLU A 57 9.26 -13.23 -21.38
CA GLU A 57 9.22 -14.54 -22.04
C GLU A 57 7.80 -15.05 -22.35
N ASP A 58 6.76 -14.62 -21.62
CA ASP A 58 5.37 -15.05 -21.87
C ASP A 58 4.65 -14.20 -22.93
N LEU A 59 5.27 -13.11 -23.43
CA LEU A 59 4.74 -12.29 -24.52
C LEU A 59 5.12 -12.84 -25.91
N ARG A 60 5.29 -14.16 -26.04
CA ARG A 60 5.31 -14.84 -27.34
C ARG A 60 4.07 -15.70 -27.45
N MET A 61 2.97 -15.11 -27.92
CA MET A 61 1.88 -15.90 -28.51
C MET A 61 2.46 -16.71 -29.67
N LYS A 62 2.50 -18.03 -29.53
CA LYS A 62 2.70 -18.97 -30.63
C LYS A 62 1.38 -19.20 -31.35
#